data_AF-A0A2S9E1P3-F1
#
_entry.id   AF-A0A2S9E1P3-F1
#
_cell.length_a   1.000
_cell.length_b   1.000
_cell.length_c   1.000
_cell.angle_alpha   90.00
_cell.angle_beta   90.00
_cell.angle_gamma   90.00
#
_symmetry.space_group_name_H-M   'P 1'
#
loop_
_entity.id
_entity.type
_entity.pdbx_description
1 polymer ?
#
loop_
_entity_poly.entity_id
_entity_poly.type
_entity_poly.pdbx_seq_one_letter_code
_entity_poly.pdbx_strand_id
1 'polypeptide(L)'
;MADEIYLARLDEIVTELGNSIKDFENASEFAKGMADAVGDPMGKGDLKDRVKDFEDNWNDTREDLVENLDGVYTGLKDIKEGFEEWDLETKKAFLNSRASDAPKAAE
;
A
#
# COMPACT_ATOMS: atom_id res chain seq x y z
N MET A 1 19.41 7.34 -15.06
CA MET A 1 20.22 6.45 -14.20
C MET A 1 19.89 6.63 -12.71
N ALA A 2 20.26 7.71 -12.01
CA ALA A 2 19.92 7.83 -10.58
C ALA A 2 18.39 7.89 -10.36
N ASP A 3 17.69 8.72 -11.14
CA ASP A 3 16.23 8.90 -11.03
C ASP A 3 15.42 7.62 -11.33
N GLU A 4 15.84 6.87 -12.36
CA GLU A 4 15.25 5.55 -12.69
C GLU A 4 15.43 4.53 -11.57
N ILE A 5 16.56 4.57 -10.83
CA ILE A 5 16.79 3.68 -9.69
C ILE A 5 15.88 4.06 -8.51
N TYR A 6 15.67 5.35 -8.26
CA TYR A 6 14.79 5.82 -7.20
C TYR A 6 13.31 5.49 -7.49
N LEU A 7 12.84 5.74 -8.71
CA LEU A 7 11.48 5.38 -9.12
C LEU A 7 11.24 3.87 -9.10
N ALA A 8 12.20 3.06 -9.56
CA ALA A 8 12.10 1.61 -9.48
C ALA A 8 12.04 1.11 -8.03
N ARG A 9 12.80 1.73 -7.12
CA ARG A 9 12.75 1.38 -5.69
C ARG A 9 11.43 1.78 -5.05
N LEU A 10 10.86 2.91 -5.45
CA LEU A 10 9.55 3.34 -4.96
C LEU A 10 8.44 2.43 -5.48
N ASP A 11 8.51 1.99 -6.74
CA ASP A 11 7.60 1.01 -7.33
C ASP A 11 7.62 -0.34 -6.60
N GLU A 12 8.82 -0.82 -6.26
CA GLU A 12 9.02 -2.03 -5.44
C GLU A 12 8.34 -1.90 -4.08
N ILE A 13 8.59 -0.79 -3.35
CA ILE A 13 8.02 -0.55 -2.03
C ILE A 13 6.48 -0.46 -2.09
N VAL A 14 5.93 0.28 -3.07
CA VAL A 14 4.48 0.40 -3.28
C VAL A 14 3.88 -0.98 -3.52
N THR A 15 4.50 -1.78 -4.39
CA THR A 15 4.03 -3.14 -4.70
C THR A 15 4.07 -4.06 -3.49
N GLU A 16 5.19 -4.09 -2.74
CA GLU A 16 5.35 -4.92 -1.55
C GLU A 16 4.39 -4.53 -0.43
N LEU A 17 4.16 -3.23 -0.24
CA LEU A 17 3.20 -2.74 0.73
C LEU A 17 1.76 -3.12 0.34
N GLY A 18 1.39 -2.96 -0.93
CA GLY A 18 0.08 -3.39 -1.44
C GLY A 18 -0.16 -4.89 -1.25
N ASN A 19 0.87 -5.73 -1.46
CA ASN A 19 0.79 -7.16 -1.17
C ASN A 19 0.61 -7.43 0.33
N SER A 20 1.36 -6.72 1.18
CA SER A 20 1.26 -6.87 2.64
C SER A 20 -0.12 -6.48 3.16
N ILE A 21 -0.70 -5.39 2.65
CA ILE A 21 -2.08 -4.97 2.97
C ILE A 21 -3.05 -6.10 2.65
N LYS A 22 -2.96 -6.65 1.43
CA LYS A 22 -3.80 -7.77 1.00
C LYS A 22 -3.63 -9.02 1.88
N ASP A 23 -2.41 -9.31 2.32
CA ASP A 23 -2.16 -10.42 3.24
C ASP A 23 -2.85 -10.18 4.58
N PHE A 24 -2.81 -8.97 5.12
CA PHE A 24 -3.57 -8.59 6.32
C PHE A 24 -5.08 -8.67 6.08
N GLU A 25 -5.60 -8.17 4.96
CA GLU A 25 -7.02 -8.31 4.58
C GLU A 25 -7.45 -9.78 4.54
N ASN A 26 -6.61 -10.69 4.07
CA ASN A 26 -6.94 -12.13 4.07
C ASN A 26 -6.85 -12.77 5.46
N ALA A 27 -6.10 -12.18 6.39
CA ALA A 27 -5.87 -12.72 7.72
C ALA A 27 -7.10 -12.68 8.65
N SER A 28 -8.25 -12.08 8.27
CA SER A 28 -9.51 -12.26 9.01
C SER A 28 -9.90 -13.73 9.08
N GLU A 29 -9.68 -14.45 7.98
CA GLU A 29 -10.15 -15.82 7.84
C GLU A 29 -9.45 -16.76 8.84
N PHE A 30 -8.30 -16.37 9.39
CA PHE A 30 -7.63 -17.12 10.45
C PHE A 30 -8.42 -17.14 11.76
N ALA A 31 -8.93 -15.99 12.18
CA ALA A 31 -9.65 -15.86 13.45
C ALA A 31 -11.11 -16.29 13.32
N LYS A 32 -11.67 -16.25 12.12
CA LYS A 32 -13.09 -16.51 11.88
C LYS A 32 -13.51 -17.91 12.33
N GLY A 33 -14.39 -17.97 13.33
CA GLY A 33 -15.04 -19.20 13.77
C GLY A 33 -14.18 -20.08 14.69
N MET A 34 -13.06 -19.58 15.21
CA MET A 34 -12.33 -20.20 16.31
C MET A 34 -13.20 -20.40 17.56
N ALA A 35 -14.00 -19.40 17.97
CA ALA A 35 -14.86 -19.46 19.14
C ALA A 35 -15.96 -20.51 18.98
N ASP A 36 -16.53 -20.61 17.78
CA ASP A 36 -17.49 -21.66 17.44
C ASP A 36 -16.85 -23.04 17.39
N ALA A 37 -15.62 -23.15 16.89
CA ALA A 37 -14.86 -24.40 16.89
C ALA A 37 -14.53 -24.88 18.30
N VAL A 38 -14.30 -23.95 19.25
CA VAL A 38 -14.11 -24.26 20.67
C VAL A 38 -15.39 -24.78 21.32
N GLY A 39 -16.53 -24.12 21.05
CA GLY A 39 -17.83 -24.50 21.62
C GLY A 39 -17.87 -24.43 23.15
N ASP A 40 -18.74 -25.20 23.78
CA ASP A 40 -18.92 -25.19 25.25
C ASP A 40 -18.45 -26.51 25.87
N PRO A 41 -17.14 -26.75 25.99
CA PRO A 41 -16.61 -28.00 26.52
C PRO A 41 -17.10 -28.21 27.96
N MET A 42 -17.68 -29.39 28.20
CA MET A 42 -18.29 -29.74 29.49
C MET A 42 -19.40 -28.76 29.94
N GLY A 43 -20.03 -28.06 28.99
CA GLY A 43 -21.04 -27.04 29.26
C GLY A 43 -20.49 -25.73 29.84
N LYS A 44 -19.18 -25.49 29.73
CA LYS A 44 -18.52 -24.26 30.19
C LYS A 44 -18.17 -23.36 29.00
N GLY A 45 -18.70 -22.14 29.01
CA GLY A 45 -18.49 -21.15 27.94
C GLY A 45 -17.25 -20.28 28.08
N ASP A 46 -16.59 -20.24 29.25
CA ASP A 46 -15.50 -19.29 29.53
C ASP A 46 -14.36 -19.31 28.49
N LEU A 47 -14.02 -20.49 27.95
CA LEU A 47 -12.99 -20.60 26.92
C LEU A 47 -13.47 -20.06 25.58
N LYS A 48 -14.71 -20.34 25.20
CA LYS A 48 -15.32 -19.79 23.99
C LYS A 48 -15.45 -18.29 24.06
N ASP A 49 -15.90 -17.76 25.20
CA ASP A 49 -16.00 -16.31 25.41
C ASP A 49 -14.64 -15.63 25.28
N ARG A 50 -13.59 -16.23 25.87
CA ARG A 50 -12.24 -15.69 25.76
C ARG A 50 -11.68 -15.74 24.34
N VAL A 51 -12.01 -16.78 23.58
CA VAL A 51 -11.61 -16.88 22.17
C VAL A 51 -12.40 -15.89 21.32
N LYS A 52 -13.69 -15.70 21.60
CA LYS A 52 -14.50 -14.67 20.93
C LYS A 52 -13.94 -13.26 21.16
N ASP A 53 -13.57 -12.92 22.40
CA ASP A 53 -12.90 -11.64 22.68
C ASP A 53 -11.61 -11.47 21.86
N PHE A 54 -10.85 -12.56 21.68
CA PHE A 54 -9.65 -12.54 20.84
C PHE A 54 -9.99 -12.34 19.36
N GLU A 55 -11.00 -13.04 18.84
CA GLU A 55 -11.44 -12.89 17.45
C GLU A 55 -11.86 -11.45 17.15
N ASP A 56 -12.71 -10.88 18.02
CA ASP A 56 -13.23 -9.52 17.89
C ASP A 56 -12.05 -8.52 17.93
N ASN A 57 -11.19 -8.61 18.95
CA ASN A 57 -10.03 -7.71 19.07
C ASN A 57 -9.02 -7.87 17.93
N TRP A 58 -8.78 -9.09 17.45
CA TRP A 58 -7.93 -9.34 16.28
C TRP A 58 -8.50 -8.65 15.05
N ASN A 59 -9.79 -8.83 14.78
CA ASN A 59 -10.43 -8.23 13.63
C ASN A 59 -10.36 -6.70 13.69
N ASP A 60 -10.75 -6.09 14.81
CA ASP A 60 -10.73 -4.63 15.00
C ASP A 60 -9.31 -4.07 14.83
N THR A 61 -8.33 -4.62 15.56
CA THR A 61 -6.93 -4.13 15.49
C THR A 61 -6.34 -4.29 14.09
N ARG A 62 -6.70 -5.37 13.40
CA ARG A 62 -6.21 -5.63 12.05
C ARG A 62 -6.87 -4.71 11.03
N GLU A 63 -8.17 -4.40 11.17
CA GLU A 63 -8.86 -3.45 10.30
C GLU A 63 -8.26 -2.05 10.43
N ASP A 64 -8.03 -1.60 11.68
CA ASP A 64 -7.31 -0.35 11.95
C ASP A 64 -5.90 -0.33 11.31
N LEU A 65 -5.18 -1.45 11.38
CA LEU A 65 -3.86 -1.56 10.74
C LEU A 65 -3.96 -1.44 9.21
N VAL A 66 -4.93 -2.12 8.59
CA VAL A 66 -5.15 -2.06 7.14
C VAL A 66 -5.46 -0.62 6.71
N GLU A 67 -6.35 0.08 7.40
CA GLU A 67 -6.69 1.47 7.07
C GLU A 67 -5.44 2.39 7.15
N ASN A 68 -4.63 2.23 8.19
CA ASN A 68 -3.39 3.00 8.33
C ASN A 68 -2.38 2.69 7.21
N LEU A 69 -2.23 1.42 6.84
CA LEU A 69 -1.34 1.01 5.77
C LEU A 69 -1.84 1.49 4.39
N ASP A 70 -3.15 1.50 4.15
CA ASP A 70 -3.75 2.07 2.93
C ASP A 70 -3.48 3.58 2.81
N GLY A 71 -3.52 4.31 3.93
CA GLY A 71 -3.12 5.71 3.98
C GLY A 71 -1.66 5.93 3.56
N VAL A 72 -0.74 5.09 4.08
CA VAL A 72 0.68 5.14 3.70
C VAL A 72 0.88 4.75 2.24
N TYR A 73 0.21 3.69 1.78
CA TYR A 73 0.26 3.20 0.40
C TYR A 73 -0.19 4.28 -0.59
N THR A 74 -1.31 4.94 -0.29
CA THR A 74 -1.84 6.05 -1.10
C THR A 74 -0.81 7.18 -1.18
N GLY A 75 -0.25 7.60 -0.04
CA GLY A 75 0.77 8.66 -0.03
C GLY A 75 2.03 8.30 -0.85
N LEU A 76 2.49 7.05 -0.79
CA LEU A 76 3.64 6.60 -1.59
C LEU A 76 3.32 6.57 -3.09
N LYS A 77 2.10 6.16 -3.46
CA LYS A 77 1.63 6.16 -4.85
C LYS A 77 1.55 7.59 -5.40
N ASP A 78 1.00 8.52 -4.63
CA ASP A 78 0.92 9.93 -5.00
C ASP A 78 2.30 10.55 -5.21
N ILE A 79 3.26 10.24 -4.33
CA ILE A 79 4.65 10.67 -4.49
C ILE A 79 5.25 10.13 -5.79
N LYS A 80 5.06 8.82 -6.07
CA LYS A 80 5.55 8.19 -7.29
C LYS A 80 5.00 8.87 -8.55
N GLU A 81 3.68 9.04 -8.60
CA GLU A 81 2.99 9.68 -9.72
C GLU A 81 3.48 11.12 -9.92
N GLY A 82 3.64 11.89 -8.84
CA GLY A 82 4.15 13.26 -8.90
C GLY A 82 5.58 13.34 -9.45
N PHE A 83 6.46 12.40 -9.11
CA PHE A 83 7.81 12.35 -9.68
C PHE A 83 7.81 11.95 -11.16
N GLU A 84 6.99 10.97 -11.55
CA GLU A 84 6.86 10.54 -12.95
C GLU A 84 6.32 11.67 -13.84
N GLU A 85 5.32 12.41 -13.36
CA GLU A 85 4.77 13.58 -14.05
C GLU A 85 5.82 14.69 -14.17
N TRP A 86 6.49 15.02 -13.06
CA TRP A 86 7.53 16.05 -13.06
C TRP A 86 8.69 15.74 -14.00
N ASP A 87 9.17 14.49 -14.03
CA ASP A 87 10.24 14.06 -14.93
C ASP A 87 9.80 14.16 -16.40
N LEU A 88 8.57 13.74 -16.72
CA LEU A 88 8.02 13.86 -18.06
C LEU A 88 7.90 15.33 -18.52
N GLU A 89 7.40 16.20 -17.65
CA GLU A 89 7.27 17.64 -17.93
C GLU A 89 8.63 18.30 -18.13
N THR A 90 9.59 17.98 -17.26
CA THR A 90 10.95 18.52 -17.33
C THR A 90 11.65 18.09 -18.62
N LYS A 91 11.51 16.82 -19.01
CA LYS A 91 12.02 16.31 -20.29
C LYS A 91 11.41 17.06 -21.48
N LYS A 92 10.09 17.28 -21.49
CA LYS A 92 9.42 18.05 -22.55
C LYS A 92 9.93 19.50 -22.60
N ALA A 93 10.04 20.16 -21.44
CA ALA A 93 10.53 21.53 -21.35
C ALA A 93 11.97 21.66 -21.88
N PHE A 94 12.86 20.72 -21.52
CA PHE A 94 14.24 20.69 -21.98
C PHE A 94 14.36 20.44 -23.50
N LEU A 95 13.54 19.55 -24.07
CA LEU A 95 13.53 19.31 -25.51
C LEU A 95 13.02 20.53 -26.28
N ASN A 96 12.00 21.20 -25.75
CA ASN A 96 11.43 22.41 -26.36
C ASN A 96 12.40 23.61 -26.31
N SER A 97 13.16 23.79 -25.22
CA SER A 97 14.16 24.87 -25.13
C SER A 97 15.28 24.69 -26.16
N ARG A 98 15.68 23.45 -26.44
CA ARG A 98 16.70 23.14 -27.44
C ARG A 98 16.23 23.41 -28.88
N ALA A 99 14.94 23.26 -29.14
CA ALA A 99 14.34 23.59 -30.45
C ALA A 99 14.26 25.12 -30.68
N SER A 100 14.07 25.93 -29.63
CA SER A 100 14.11 27.40 -29.74
C SER A 100 15.52 27.97 -29.92
N ASP A 101 16.56 27.23 -29.53
CA ASP A 101 17.97 27.64 -29.64
C ASP A 101 18.61 27.33 -31.01
N ALA A 102 17.87 26.71 -31.94
CA ALA A 102 18.37 26.48 -33.30
C ALA A 102 18.58 27.83 -34.02
N PRO A 103 19.76 28.08 -34.62
CA PRO A 103 20.05 29.36 -35.27
C PRO A 103 19.03 29.58 -36.39
N LYS A 104 18.39 30.75 -36.40
CA LYS A 104 17.55 31.18 -37.54
C LYS A 104 18.38 31.04 -38.80
N ALA A 105 17.88 30.29 -39.78
CA ALA A 105 18.48 30.22 -41.10
C ALA A 105 18.68 31.66 -41.61
N ALA A 106 19.92 31.98 -41.98
CA ALA A 106 20.26 33.29 -42.52
C ALA A 106 19.51 33.49 -43.84
N GLU A 107 18.65 34.52 -43.89
CA GLU A 107 18.04 35.04 -45.12
C GLU A 107 19.06 35.78 -45.98
#